data_AF-A0A1Y1NMG2-F1
#
_entry.id   AF-A0A1Y1NMG2-F1
#
_cell.length_a   1.000
_cell.length_b   1.000
_cell.length_c   1.000
_cell.angle_alpha   90.00
_cell.angle_beta   90.00
_cell.angle_gamma   90.00
#
_symmetry.space_group_name_H-M   'P 1'
#
loop_
_entity.id
_entity.type
_entity.pdbx_description
1 polymer ?
#
loop_
_entity_poly.entity_id
_entity_poly.type
_entity_poly.pdbx_seq_one_letter_code
_entity_poly.pdbx_strand_id
1 'polypeptide(L)'
;MLRMASKALVNYLWLTILIKFVNTIELQHYISHKPEIKINKCCEPFEILLDDRCTHINKTNETIWHPMFTSENGKKQNVQVDYIIVTGNPDCGSMQIWHIYYYQESTDVLQLLPNGALRHYPHYVSPEEDLNREIMYHDYPPGKYCMEKHVKGSLVSEYASVCAPEHRTDWTSSPFLMRNIISPITHGISMACFLTIAIIYFIMPTLRDLVGNIITTICVCLIVSQAADTIRLLTVFTNHVSIIAAGL
;
A
#
# COMPACT_ATOMS: atom_id res chain seq x y z
N MET A 1 -55.89 -18.84 -50.49
CA MET A 1 -55.46 -18.82 -49.06
C MET A 1 -54.15 -19.57 -48.76
N LEU A 2 -53.68 -20.54 -49.58
CA LEU A 2 -52.43 -21.28 -49.30
C LEU A 2 -51.11 -20.46 -49.36
N ARG A 3 -51.06 -19.36 -50.13
CA ARG A 3 -49.82 -18.58 -50.32
C ARG A 3 -49.40 -17.70 -49.14
N MET A 4 -50.31 -17.39 -48.22
CA MET A 4 -50.01 -16.56 -47.03
C MET A 4 -49.45 -17.39 -45.87
N ALA A 5 -49.91 -18.64 -45.71
CA ALA A 5 -49.42 -19.54 -44.66
C ALA A 5 -47.94 -19.93 -44.86
N SER A 6 -47.49 -20.09 -46.11
CA SER A 6 -46.11 -20.42 -46.45
C SER A 6 -45.11 -19.30 -46.07
N LYS A 7 -45.47 -18.02 -46.29
CA LYS A 7 -44.60 -16.89 -45.91
C LYS A 7 -44.49 -16.71 -44.40
N ALA A 8 -45.59 -16.96 -43.67
CA ALA A 8 -45.58 -16.89 -42.21
C ALA A 8 -44.70 -17.98 -41.58
N LEU A 9 -44.74 -19.20 -42.11
CA LEU A 9 -43.88 -20.31 -41.68
C LEU A 9 -42.39 -20.05 -41.94
N VAL A 10 -42.06 -19.50 -43.11
CA VAL A 10 -40.67 -19.14 -43.43
C VAL A 10 -40.16 -18.03 -42.51
N ASN A 11 -40.95 -16.98 -42.27
CA ASN A 11 -40.56 -15.91 -41.35
C ASN A 11 -40.41 -16.40 -39.91
N TYR A 12 -41.27 -17.32 -39.45
CA TYR A 12 -41.15 -17.91 -38.12
C TYR A 12 -39.88 -18.77 -38.00
N LEU A 13 -39.56 -19.56 -39.02
CA LEU A 13 -38.33 -20.35 -39.06
C LEU A 13 -37.08 -19.45 -39.01
N TRP A 14 -37.04 -18.38 -39.82
CA TRP A 14 -35.95 -17.40 -39.80
C TRP A 14 -35.82 -16.70 -38.44
N LEU A 15 -36.92 -16.35 -37.79
CA LEU A 15 -36.90 -15.74 -36.46
C LEU A 15 -36.28 -16.69 -35.42
N THR A 16 -36.66 -17.98 -35.43
CA THR A 16 -36.09 -18.96 -34.50
C THR A 16 -34.61 -19.24 -34.75
N ILE A 17 -34.17 -19.22 -36.01
CA ILE A 17 -32.75 -19.37 -36.38
C ILE A 17 -31.97 -18.15 -35.89
N LEU A 18 -32.48 -16.94 -36.09
CA LEU A 18 -31.84 -15.71 -35.62
C LEU A 18 -31.74 -15.66 -34.09
N ILE A 19 -32.81 -16.02 -33.36
CA ILE A 19 -32.79 -16.05 -31.89
C ILE A 19 -31.77 -17.07 -31.37
N LYS A 20 -31.72 -18.28 -31.97
CA LYS A 20 -30.70 -19.27 -31.59
C LYS A 20 -29.30 -18.79 -31.91
N PHE A 21 -29.09 -18.11 -33.04
CA PHE A 21 -27.79 -17.60 -33.44
C PHE A 21 -27.30 -16.47 -32.50
N VAL A 22 -28.17 -15.53 -32.14
CA VAL A 22 -27.86 -14.44 -31.18
C VAL A 22 -27.50 -15.01 -29.81
N ASN A 23 -28.29 -15.97 -29.29
CA ASN A 23 -27.98 -16.62 -28.00
C ASN A 23 -26.65 -17.39 -28.02
N THR A 24 -26.27 -17.96 -29.16
CA THR A 24 -24.99 -18.69 -29.30
C THR A 24 -23.81 -17.71 -29.31
N ILE A 25 -23.95 -16.55 -29.94
CA ILE A 25 -22.93 -15.50 -29.94
C ILE A 25 -22.75 -14.90 -28.54
N GLU A 26 -23.83 -14.62 -27.81
CA GLU A 26 -23.75 -14.12 -26.43
C GLU A 26 -23.05 -15.13 -25.50
N LEU A 27 -23.35 -16.42 -25.63
CA LEU A 27 -22.69 -17.46 -24.84
C LEU A 27 -21.20 -17.60 -25.18
N GLN A 28 -20.85 -17.53 -26.46
CA GLN A 28 -19.45 -17.59 -26.92
C GLN A 28 -18.65 -16.37 -26.44
N HIS A 29 -19.27 -15.18 -26.44
CA HIS A 29 -18.66 -13.96 -25.93
C HIS A 29 -18.45 -14.03 -24.40
N TYR A 30 -19.42 -14.56 -23.65
CA TYR A 30 -19.30 -14.76 -22.20
C TYR A 30 -18.20 -15.76 -21.82
N ILE A 31 -18.09 -16.89 -22.54
CA ILE A 31 -17.05 -17.91 -22.29
C ILE A 31 -15.65 -17.37 -22.65
N SER A 32 -15.53 -16.52 -23.68
CA SER A 32 -14.26 -15.92 -24.08
C SER A 32 -13.80 -14.75 -23.19
N HIS A 33 -14.63 -14.29 -22.25
CA HIS A 33 -14.39 -13.11 -21.41
C HIS A 33 -14.45 -13.38 -19.91
N LYS A 34 -14.31 -14.62 -19.45
CA LYS A 34 -13.98 -14.86 -18.05
C LYS A 34 -12.48 -14.58 -17.88
N PRO A 35 -12.06 -13.44 -17.31
CA PRO A 35 -10.64 -13.22 -17.05
C PRO A 35 -10.18 -14.30 -16.08
N GLU A 36 -9.23 -15.11 -16.51
CA GLU A 36 -8.61 -16.11 -15.66
C GLU A 36 -7.73 -15.36 -14.64
N ILE A 37 -8.15 -15.37 -13.38
CA ILE A 37 -7.48 -14.61 -12.32
C ILE A 37 -6.13 -15.27 -12.05
N LYS A 38 -5.06 -14.51 -12.23
CA LYS A 38 -3.68 -14.97 -12.02
C LYS A 38 -3.27 -14.66 -10.59
N ILE A 39 -2.84 -15.70 -9.87
CA ILE A 39 -2.32 -15.58 -8.52
C ILE A 39 -0.84 -15.94 -8.54
N ASN A 40 -0.01 -15.01 -8.10
CA ASN A 40 1.42 -15.18 -8.09
C ASN A 40 1.88 -15.92 -6.83
N LYS A 41 2.58 -17.04 -7.03
CA LYS A 41 3.22 -17.83 -5.98
C LYS A 41 4.73 -17.61 -6.03
N CYS A 42 5.37 -17.40 -4.88
CA CYS A 42 6.80 -17.06 -4.86
C CYS A 42 7.70 -18.25 -5.24
N CYS A 43 7.44 -19.44 -4.69
CA CYS A 43 8.18 -20.66 -5.03
C CYS A 43 7.44 -21.50 -6.10
N GLU A 44 8.09 -22.56 -6.60
CA GLU A 44 7.48 -23.52 -7.53
C GLU A 44 6.19 -24.17 -6.94
N PRO A 45 5.32 -24.80 -7.75
CA PRO A 45 3.98 -25.21 -7.32
C PRO A 45 3.97 -26.19 -6.13
N PHE A 46 4.99 -27.04 -6.02
CA PHE A 46 5.14 -28.05 -4.97
C PHE A 46 6.20 -27.69 -3.92
N GLU A 47 6.59 -26.42 -3.87
CA GLU A 47 7.55 -25.88 -2.90
C GLU A 47 6.87 -24.93 -1.93
N ILE A 48 7.45 -24.75 -0.76
CA ILE A 48 7.07 -23.75 0.24
C ILE A 48 8.33 -23.04 0.75
N LEU A 49 8.18 -21.88 1.40
CA LEU A 49 9.31 -21.14 1.94
C LEU A 49 9.66 -21.66 3.33
N LEU A 50 10.71 -22.48 3.44
CA LEU A 50 11.24 -23.01 4.69
C LEU A 50 12.55 -22.31 5.03
N ASP A 51 12.63 -21.67 6.20
CA ASP A 51 13.81 -20.91 6.64
C ASP A 51 14.35 -19.96 5.54
N ASP A 52 13.42 -19.19 4.94
CA ASP A 52 13.70 -18.23 3.86
C ASP A 52 14.23 -18.88 2.55
N ARG A 53 14.05 -20.18 2.35
CA ARG A 53 14.41 -20.91 1.11
C ARG A 53 13.26 -21.76 0.56
N CYS A 54 13.05 -21.69 -0.76
CA CYS A 54 12.10 -22.57 -1.42
C CYS A 54 12.52 -24.03 -1.28
N THR A 55 11.65 -24.83 -0.67
CA THR A 55 11.90 -26.23 -0.34
C THR A 55 10.71 -27.07 -0.79
N HIS A 56 11.00 -28.14 -1.52
CA HIS A 56 9.98 -29.09 -1.97
C HIS A 56 9.26 -29.76 -0.80
N ILE A 57 7.92 -29.86 -0.90
CA ILE A 57 7.05 -30.31 0.18
C ILE A 57 7.36 -31.69 0.73
N ASN A 58 7.81 -32.62 -0.12
CA ASN A 58 8.27 -33.96 0.30
C ASN A 58 9.41 -33.97 1.34
N LYS A 59 10.15 -32.86 1.49
CA LYS A 59 11.20 -32.71 2.50
C LYS A 59 10.69 -32.08 3.81
N THR A 60 9.39 -31.78 3.87
CA THR A 60 8.73 -31.08 4.96
C THR A 60 7.51 -31.86 5.43
N ASN A 61 7.02 -31.60 6.64
CA ASN A 61 5.77 -32.18 7.15
C ASN A 61 4.55 -31.29 6.88
N GLU A 62 4.69 -30.35 5.94
CA GLU A 62 3.74 -29.27 5.69
C GLU A 62 2.85 -29.57 4.48
N THR A 63 1.74 -28.83 4.38
CA THR A 63 0.81 -28.91 3.24
C THR A 63 1.09 -27.87 2.16
N ILE A 64 0.63 -28.17 0.93
CA ILE A 64 0.75 -27.29 -0.23
C ILE A 64 -0.01 -26.00 0.06
N TRP A 65 0.62 -24.86 -0.24
CA TRP A 65 -0.03 -23.56 -0.12
C TRP A 65 -1.14 -23.38 -1.15
N HIS A 66 -2.27 -22.84 -0.71
CA HIS A 66 -3.40 -22.48 -1.57
C HIS A 66 -3.86 -21.06 -1.22
N PRO A 67 -4.22 -20.23 -2.22
CA PRO A 67 -4.71 -18.89 -1.96
C PRO A 67 -6.08 -18.90 -1.27
N MET A 68 -6.24 -18.04 -0.27
CA MET A 68 -7.51 -17.83 0.43
C MET A 68 -8.08 -16.46 0.08
N PHE A 69 -9.16 -16.45 -0.70
CA PHE A 69 -9.82 -15.20 -1.13
C PHE A 69 -10.75 -14.67 -0.04
N THR A 70 -10.71 -13.35 0.15
CA THR A 70 -11.55 -12.61 1.09
C THR A 70 -12.39 -11.59 0.32
N SER A 71 -13.64 -11.40 0.72
CA SER A 71 -14.51 -10.38 0.09
C SER A 71 -13.96 -8.97 0.30
N GLU A 72 -14.26 -8.04 -0.59
CA GLU A 72 -13.86 -6.62 -0.48
C GLU A 72 -14.19 -5.96 0.86
N ASN A 73 -15.28 -6.39 1.50
CA ASN A 73 -15.73 -5.86 2.79
C ASN A 73 -15.10 -6.57 4.00
N GLY A 74 -14.17 -7.50 3.81
CA GLY A 74 -13.53 -8.31 4.86
C GLY A 74 -14.45 -9.32 5.57
N LYS A 75 -15.78 -9.26 5.33
CA LYS A 75 -16.79 -10.04 6.09
C LYS A 75 -16.88 -11.52 5.72
N LYS A 76 -16.50 -11.90 4.51
CA LYS A 76 -16.54 -13.30 4.04
C LYS A 76 -15.14 -13.75 3.67
N GLN A 77 -14.67 -14.80 4.33
CA GLN A 77 -13.43 -15.48 4.02
C GLN A 77 -13.71 -16.72 3.16
N ASN A 78 -12.67 -17.21 2.47
CA ASN A 78 -12.71 -18.39 1.61
C ASN A 78 -13.76 -18.31 0.49
N VAL A 79 -13.78 -17.17 -0.22
CA VAL A 79 -14.62 -16.97 -1.40
C VAL A 79 -14.13 -17.89 -2.52
N GLN A 80 -15.03 -18.66 -3.13
CA GLN A 80 -14.67 -19.55 -4.24
C GLN A 80 -14.49 -18.73 -5.51
N VAL A 81 -13.29 -18.80 -6.08
CA VAL A 81 -12.86 -18.06 -7.26
C VAL A 81 -12.09 -19.03 -8.14
N ASP A 82 -12.31 -18.98 -9.46
CA ASP A 82 -11.50 -19.76 -10.40
C ASP A 82 -10.22 -18.98 -10.71
N TYR A 83 -9.07 -19.62 -10.47
CA TYR A 83 -7.76 -18.98 -10.60
C TYR A 83 -6.71 -19.91 -11.20
N ILE A 84 -5.63 -19.32 -11.70
CA ILE A 84 -4.39 -20.00 -12.08
C ILE A 84 -3.23 -19.51 -11.24
N ILE A 85 -2.34 -20.44 -10.89
CA ILE A 85 -1.10 -20.13 -10.17
C ILE A 85 -0.01 -19.82 -11.20
N VAL A 86 0.63 -18.67 -11.03
CA VAL A 86 1.82 -18.26 -11.79
C VAL A 86 2.99 -18.20 -10.82
N THR A 87 4.11 -18.83 -11.13
CA THR A 87 5.27 -18.86 -10.24
C THR A 87 6.27 -17.75 -10.57
N GLY A 88 6.99 -17.29 -9.56
CA GLY A 88 8.09 -16.35 -9.69
C GLY A 88 7.95 -15.09 -8.83
N ASN A 89 9.04 -14.34 -8.76
CA ASN A 89 9.12 -13.07 -8.05
C ASN A 89 8.21 -12.00 -8.69
N PRO A 90 7.74 -11.02 -7.91
CA PRO A 90 6.99 -9.90 -8.45
C PRO A 90 7.83 -9.10 -9.45
N ASP A 91 7.20 -8.65 -10.53
CA ASP A 91 7.84 -7.81 -11.54
C ASP A 91 7.90 -6.36 -11.06
N CYS A 92 8.94 -6.02 -10.30
CA CYS A 92 9.10 -4.70 -9.71
C CYS A 92 9.89 -3.71 -10.58
N GLY A 93 10.44 -4.12 -11.72
CA GLY A 93 11.29 -3.26 -12.54
C GLY A 93 12.44 -2.65 -11.74
N SER A 94 12.45 -1.33 -11.55
CA SER A 94 13.43 -0.60 -10.75
C SER A 94 13.05 -0.41 -9.27
N MET A 95 11.86 -0.86 -8.85
CA MET A 95 11.39 -0.73 -7.48
C MET A 95 12.02 -1.80 -6.59
N GLN A 96 12.19 -1.47 -5.30
CA GLN A 96 12.63 -2.44 -4.30
C GLN A 96 11.52 -3.46 -4.01
N ILE A 97 11.91 -4.67 -3.63
CA ILE A 97 10.99 -5.72 -3.18
C ILE A 97 10.92 -5.65 -1.65
N TRP A 98 9.70 -5.65 -1.11
CA TRP A 98 9.44 -5.69 0.33
C TRP A 98 8.84 -7.04 0.71
N HIS A 99 9.33 -7.58 1.83
CA HIS A 99 8.88 -8.86 2.37
C HIS A 99 7.95 -8.61 3.55
N ILE A 100 6.75 -9.16 3.48
CA ILE A 100 5.70 -9.02 4.49
C ILE A 100 5.42 -10.40 5.07
N TYR A 101 5.41 -10.49 6.40
CA TYR A 101 5.11 -11.70 7.14
C TYR A 101 3.85 -11.46 7.95
N TYR A 102 2.79 -12.19 7.62
CA TYR A 102 1.49 -12.13 8.29
C TYR A 102 1.32 -13.31 9.25
N TYR A 103 1.04 -12.98 10.52
CA TYR A 103 0.71 -13.92 11.59
C TYR A 103 -0.29 -13.25 12.56
N GLN A 104 -0.86 -13.99 13.51
CA GLN A 104 -1.99 -13.49 14.34
C GLN A 104 -1.71 -12.18 15.11
N GLU A 105 -0.46 -11.90 15.46
CA GLU A 105 -0.04 -10.71 16.20
C GLU A 105 0.71 -9.68 15.32
N SER A 106 0.75 -9.87 13.99
CA SER A 106 1.42 -8.93 13.10
C SER A 106 0.60 -7.67 12.93
N THR A 107 1.28 -6.52 12.91
CA THR A 107 0.68 -5.23 12.59
C THR A 107 0.26 -5.13 11.13
N ASP A 108 0.89 -5.91 10.26
CA ASP A 108 0.55 -5.97 8.84
C ASP A 108 -0.54 -7.02 8.62
N VAL A 109 -1.55 -6.68 7.83
CA VAL A 109 -2.62 -7.61 7.43
C VAL A 109 -2.66 -7.72 5.91
N LEU A 110 -2.70 -8.96 5.42
CA LEU A 110 -2.81 -9.28 4.00
C LEU A 110 -4.19 -9.84 3.68
N GLN A 111 -4.80 -9.38 2.59
CA GLN A 111 -6.09 -9.86 2.11
C GLN A 111 -6.04 -10.05 0.59
N LEU A 112 -6.19 -11.29 0.13
CA LEU A 112 -6.32 -11.57 -1.29
C LEU A 112 -7.77 -11.35 -1.75
N LEU A 113 -7.98 -10.41 -2.67
CA LEU A 113 -9.29 -10.02 -3.16
C LEU A 113 -9.76 -10.92 -4.31
N PRO A 114 -11.08 -11.01 -4.59
CA PRO A 114 -11.61 -11.89 -5.63
C PRO A 114 -11.23 -11.46 -7.06
N ASN A 115 -10.73 -10.24 -7.23
CA ASN A 115 -10.17 -9.75 -8.49
C ASN A 115 -8.69 -10.13 -8.69
N GLY A 116 -8.08 -10.84 -7.71
CA GLY A 116 -6.67 -11.21 -7.72
C GLY A 116 -5.73 -10.12 -7.21
N ALA A 117 -6.22 -8.97 -6.72
CA ALA A 117 -5.36 -7.99 -6.08
C ALA A 117 -5.03 -8.41 -4.64
N LEU A 118 -3.79 -8.18 -4.20
CA LEU A 118 -3.38 -8.36 -2.82
C LEU A 118 -3.49 -7.02 -2.09
N ARG A 119 -4.44 -6.92 -1.16
CA ARG A 119 -4.60 -5.76 -0.30
C ARG A 119 -3.72 -5.90 0.94
N HIS A 120 -2.92 -4.88 1.21
CA HIS A 120 -2.06 -4.78 2.38
C HIS A 120 -2.51 -3.61 3.25
N TYR A 121 -2.75 -3.89 4.53
CA TYR A 121 -3.00 -2.88 5.56
C TYR A 121 -1.73 -2.73 6.40
N PRO A 122 -0.90 -1.70 6.14
CA PRO A 122 0.25 -1.43 6.98
C PRO A 122 -0.23 -0.90 8.33
N HIS A 123 0.28 -1.47 9.42
CA HIS A 123 -0.04 -1.03 10.78
C HIS A 123 -1.55 -1.02 11.09
N TYR A 124 -2.23 -2.13 10.77
CA TYR A 124 -3.63 -2.34 11.09
C TYR A 124 -3.83 -2.34 12.61
N VAL A 125 -4.64 -1.38 13.07
CA VAL A 125 -5.18 -1.32 14.42
C VAL A 125 -6.66 -1.67 14.33
N SER A 126 -7.15 -2.54 15.23
CA SER A 126 -8.54 -2.99 15.20
C SER A 126 -9.48 -1.77 15.23
N PRO A 127 -10.53 -1.72 14.39
CA PRO A 127 -11.52 -0.64 14.39
C PRO A 127 -12.22 -0.45 15.75
N GLU A 128 -12.21 -1.47 16.61
CA GLU A 128 -12.73 -1.38 17.98
C GLU A 128 -11.89 -0.47 18.89
N GLU A 129 -10.59 -0.32 18.59
CA GLU A 129 -9.65 0.47 19.38
C GLU A 129 -9.55 1.93 18.91
N ASP A 130 -9.86 2.23 17.64
CA ASP A 130 -9.70 3.58 17.09
C ASP A 130 -10.78 3.93 16.05
N LEU A 131 -11.95 4.36 16.56
CA LEU A 131 -13.16 4.63 15.76
C LEU A 131 -13.02 5.78 14.73
N ASN A 132 -11.89 6.50 14.72
CA ASN A 132 -11.71 7.76 14.00
C ASN A 132 -10.56 7.76 12.98
N ARG A 133 -9.88 6.63 12.78
CA ARG A 133 -8.82 6.53 11.77
C ARG A 133 -9.37 6.01 10.45
N GLU A 134 -9.12 6.76 9.38
CA GLU A 134 -9.27 6.22 8.03
C GLU A 134 -8.30 5.05 7.86
N ILE A 135 -8.83 3.87 7.53
CA ILE A 135 -8.03 2.66 7.34
C ILE A 135 -7.25 2.82 6.03
N MET A 136 -5.93 3.04 6.16
CA MET A 136 -5.03 3.11 5.02
C MET A 136 -4.73 1.69 4.54
N TYR A 137 -4.89 1.46 3.24
CA TYR A 137 -4.53 0.19 2.60
C TYR A 137 -3.96 0.45 1.20
N HIS A 138 -3.20 -0.52 0.70
CA HIS A 138 -2.65 -0.51 -0.64
C HIS A 138 -2.97 -1.81 -1.36
N ASP A 139 -3.46 -1.71 -2.60
CA ASP A 139 -3.83 -2.86 -3.43
C ASP A 139 -2.74 -3.11 -4.48
N TYR A 140 -2.05 -4.24 -4.36
CA TYR A 140 -1.07 -4.70 -5.33
C TYR A 140 -1.78 -5.52 -6.42
N PRO A 141 -1.69 -5.13 -7.71
CA PRO A 141 -2.27 -5.91 -8.78
C PRO A 141 -1.51 -7.23 -9.01
N PRO A 142 -2.14 -8.23 -9.67
CA PRO A 142 -1.46 -9.45 -10.10
C PRO A 142 -0.13 -9.16 -10.81
N GLY A 143 0.91 -9.94 -10.50
CA GLY A 143 2.27 -9.75 -11.02
C GLY A 143 3.14 -8.74 -10.25
N LYS A 144 2.56 -7.87 -9.41
CA LYS A 144 3.31 -6.95 -8.53
C LYS A 144 3.47 -7.47 -7.09
N TYR A 145 2.94 -8.66 -6.83
CA TYR A 145 3.15 -9.40 -5.61
C TYR A 145 3.41 -10.87 -5.92
N CYS A 146 3.93 -11.62 -4.96
CA CYS A 146 3.79 -13.07 -4.88
C CYS A 146 3.49 -13.46 -3.44
N MET A 147 2.75 -14.55 -3.23
CA MET A 147 2.42 -15.09 -1.91
C MET A 147 3.01 -16.48 -1.71
N GLU A 148 3.22 -16.86 -0.46
CA GLU A 148 3.74 -18.18 -0.10
C GLU A 148 3.39 -18.55 1.34
N LYS A 149 3.40 -19.86 1.63
CA LYS A 149 3.45 -20.33 3.01
C LYS A 149 4.89 -20.28 3.52
N HIS A 150 5.11 -19.57 4.62
CA HIS A 150 6.41 -19.48 5.26
C HIS A 150 6.44 -20.24 6.58
N VAL A 151 7.45 -21.09 6.73
CA VAL A 151 7.68 -21.91 7.93
C VAL A 151 9.10 -21.67 8.43
N LYS A 152 9.21 -21.25 9.69
CA LYS A 152 10.49 -20.99 10.35
C LYS A 152 10.47 -21.60 11.75
N GLY A 153 11.19 -22.70 11.92
CA GLY A 153 11.07 -23.54 13.12
C GLY A 153 9.63 -24.04 13.32
N SER A 154 8.98 -23.61 14.39
CA SER A 154 7.58 -23.95 14.70
C SER A 154 6.57 -22.88 14.27
N LEU A 155 7.02 -21.74 13.73
CA LEU A 155 6.15 -20.65 13.33
C LEU A 155 5.70 -20.85 11.89
N VAL A 156 4.38 -20.93 11.68
CA VAL A 156 3.76 -20.92 10.36
C VAL A 156 3.12 -19.56 10.14
N SER A 157 3.49 -18.90 9.04
CA SER A 157 3.05 -17.56 8.67
C SER A 157 2.70 -17.50 7.20
N GLU A 158 1.84 -16.57 6.82
CA GLU A 158 1.67 -16.23 5.41
C GLU A 158 2.73 -15.20 5.02
N TYR A 159 3.37 -15.43 3.89
CA TYR A 159 4.41 -14.55 3.38
C TYR A 159 3.96 -13.94 2.06
N ALA A 160 4.30 -12.67 1.87
CA ALA A 160 4.19 -12.02 0.58
C ALA A 160 5.45 -11.21 0.27
N SER A 161 5.88 -11.28 -0.99
CA SER A 161 6.80 -10.29 -1.54
C SER A 161 6.02 -9.33 -2.42
N VAL A 162 6.12 -8.04 -2.14
CA VAL A 162 5.42 -6.98 -2.89
C VAL A 162 6.43 -5.99 -3.44
N CYS A 163 6.11 -5.35 -4.56
CA CYS A 163 6.88 -4.20 -5.00
C CYS A 163 6.64 -3.03 -4.05
N ALA A 164 7.69 -2.34 -3.64
CA ALA A 164 7.56 -1.11 -2.88
C ALA A 164 6.64 -0.14 -3.64
N PRO A 165 5.66 0.50 -2.94
CA PRO A 165 4.74 1.41 -3.59
C PRO A 165 5.54 2.51 -4.31
N GLU A 166 5.20 2.77 -5.57
CA GLU A 166 5.82 3.84 -6.33
C GLU A 166 5.48 5.17 -5.65
N HIS A 167 6.41 5.68 -4.83
CA HIS A 167 6.37 7.08 -4.44
C HIS A 167 6.68 7.88 -5.69
N ARG A 168 5.63 8.19 -6.47
CA ARG A 168 5.64 9.36 -7.32
C ARG A 168 5.84 10.52 -6.37
N THR A 169 7.09 10.88 -6.22
CA THR A 169 7.50 12.07 -5.54
C THR A 169 6.99 13.22 -6.40
N ASP A 170 5.73 13.58 -6.21
CA ASP A 170 5.18 14.84 -6.70
C ASP A 170 5.84 15.95 -5.87
N TRP A 171 7.13 16.17 -6.11
CA TRP A 171 7.95 17.22 -5.50
C TRP A 171 7.37 18.63 -5.75
N THR A 172 6.45 18.75 -6.71
CA THR A 172 5.72 19.96 -7.09
C THR A 172 4.38 20.12 -6.37
N SER A 173 3.97 19.19 -5.50
CA SER A 173 2.76 19.36 -4.71
C SER A 173 2.95 20.44 -3.63
N SER A 174 2.17 21.53 -3.77
CA SER A 174 2.08 22.67 -2.85
C SER A 174 2.14 22.33 -1.34
N PRO A 175 1.41 21.32 -0.82
CA PRO A 175 1.40 21.04 0.62
C PRO A 175 2.71 20.42 1.13
N PHE A 176 3.39 19.59 0.34
CA PHE A 176 4.66 18.98 0.74
C PHE A 176 5.78 20.03 0.75
N LEU A 177 5.82 20.90 -0.26
CA LEU A 177 6.82 21.97 -0.37
C LEU A 177 6.67 23.01 0.76
N MET A 178 5.44 23.39 1.10
CA MET A 178 5.19 24.30 2.23
C MET A 178 5.67 23.73 3.57
N ARG A 179 5.38 22.45 3.81
CA ARG A 179 5.65 21.83 5.12
C ARG A 179 7.11 21.41 5.29
N ASN A 180 7.78 20.97 4.22
CA ASN A 180 9.13 20.41 4.31
C ASN A 180 10.24 21.41 4.02
N ILE A 181 9.98 22.45 3.22
CA ILE A 181 11.04 23.38 2.77
C ILE A 181 10.77 24.78 3.31
N ILE A 182 9.58 25.33 3.08
CA ILE A 182 9.30 26.73 3.40
C ILE A 182 9.25 26.97 4.92
N SER A 183 8.56 26.10 5.67
CA SER A 183 8.45 26.23 7.13
C SER A 183 9.81 26.23 7.85
N PRO A 184 10.68 25.21 7.70
CA PRO A 184 11.96 25.19 8.40
C PRO A 184 12.92 26.30 7.96
N ILE A 185 12.92 26.70 6.68
CA ILE A 185 13.74 27.83 6.20
C ILE A 185 13.26 29.14 6.84
N THR A 186 11.95 29.37 6.92
CA THR A 186 11.39 30.59 7.51
C THR A 186 11.72 30.68 9.01
N HIS A 187 11.59 29.56 9.74
CA HIS A 187 11.99 29.47 11.16
C HIS A 187 13.51 29.67 11.35
N GLY A 188 14.33 29.14 10.43
CA GLY A 188 15.79 29.34 10.46
C GLY A 188 16.21 30.80 10.23
N ILE A 189 15.58 31.47 9.26
CA ILE A 189 15.84 32.88 8.96
C ILE A 189 15.43 33.77 10.14
N SER A 190 14.28 33.51 10.76
CA SER A 190 13.85 34.29 11.94
C SER A 190 14.78 34.09 13.14
N MET A 191 15.26 32.86 13.37
CA MET A 191 16.21 32.58 14.44
C MET A 191 17.54 33.34 14.23
N ALA A 192 18.06 33.35 12.99
CA ALA A 192 19.27 34.09 12.64
C ALA A 192 19.10 35.61 12.83
N CYS A 193 17.93 36.17 12.49
CA CYS A 193 17.62 37.58 12.72
C CYS A 193 17.60 37.93 14.21
N PHE A 194 16.92 37.15 15.05
CA PHE A 194 16.89 37.39 16.49
C PHE A 194 18.24 37.23 17.16
N LEU A 195 19.05 36.26 16.70
CA LEU A 195 20.40 36.05 17.20
C LEU A 195 21.31 37.25 16.85
N THR A 196 21.20 37.78 15.63
CA THR A 196 21.93 38.98 15.21
C THR A 196 21.55 40.19 16.07
N ILE A 197 20.25 40.40 16.34
CA ILE A 197 19.77 41.47 17.21
C ILE A 197 20.31 41.29 18.63
N ALA A 198 20.22 40.08 19.20
CA ALA A 198 20.72 39.78 20.54
C ALA A 198 22.24 40.07 20.67
N ILE A 199 23.03 39.71 19.66
CA ILE A 199 24.48 40.01 19.61
C ILE A 199 24.74 41.52 19.60
N ILE A 200 24.02 42.29 18.77
CA ILE A 200 24.21 43.74 18.64
C ILE A 200 23.93 44.45 19.98
N TYR A 201 22.81 44.12 20.64
CA TYR A 201 22.46 44.69 21.94
C TYR A 201 23.37 44.21 23.08
N PHE A 202 23.99 43.05 22.93
CA PHE A 202 24.98 42.56 23.90
C PHE A 202 26.33 43.27 23.76
N ILE A 203 26.79 43.54 22.52
CA ILE A 203 28.11 44.10 22.24
C ILE A 203 28.15 45.62 22.42
N MET A 204 27.11 46.37 22.05
CA MET A 204 27.11 47.83 22.22
C MET A 204 26.79 48.23 23.67
N PRO A 205 27.76 48.80 24.43
CA PRO A 205 27.54 49.16 25.84
C PRO A 205 26.54 50.31 26.01
N THR A 206 26.37 51.13 24.97
CA THR A 206 25.52 52.34 24.94
C THR A 206 24.02 52.06 24.82
N LEU A 207 23.62 50.83 24.45
CA LEU A 207 22.21 50.40 24.33
C LEU A 207 21.82 49.39 25.42
N ARG A 208 22.76 49.04 26.30
CA ARG A 208 22.57 48.11 27.43
C ARG A 208 21.92 48.82 28.62
N ASP A 209 20.84 49.54 28.34
CA ASP A 209 19.92 50.07 29.35
C ASP A 209 18.86 49.02 29.70
N LEU A 210 17.97 49.35 30.65
CA LEU A 210 16.85 48.49 31.07
C LEU A 210 16.06 47.94 29.87
N VAL A 211 15.88 48.74 28.83
CA VAL A 211 15.17 48.37 27.59
C VAL A 211 15.93 47.29 26.79
N GLY A 212 17.26 47.37 26.73
CA GLY A 212 18.09 46.36 26.07
C GLY A 212 17.98 44.98 26.73
N ASN A 213 17.91 44.93 28.07
CA ASN A 213 17.72 43.68 28.81
C ASN A 213 16.33 43.06 28.56
N ILE A 214 15.28 43.89 28.48
CA ILE A 214 13.93 43.41 28.14
C ILE A 214 13.90 42.85 26.71
N ILE A 215 14.48 43.57 25.74
CA ILE A 215 14.51 43.16 24.33
C ILE A 215 15.31 41.86 24.15
N THR A 216 16.50 41.76 24.75
CA THR A 216 17.32 40.54 24.67
C THR A 216 16.61 39.32 25.25
N THR A 217 15.88 39.49 26.36
CA THR A 217 15.11 38.40 26.97
C THR A 217 13.98 37.93 26.06
N ILE A 218 13.25 38.87 25.44
CA ILE A 218 12.21 38.55 24.43
C ILE A 218 12.83 37.81 23.23
N CYS A 219 13.97 38.26 22.71
CA CYS A 219 14.66 37.59 21.60
C CYS A 219 15.09 36.17 21.96
N VAL A 220 15.63 35.95 23.16
CA VAL A 220 16.00 34.61 23.64
C VAL A 220 14.78 33.70 23.77
N CYS A 221 13.67 34.21 24.32
CA CYS A 221 12.42 33.43 24.41
C CYS A 221 11.89 33.02 23.03
N LEU A 222 11.93 33.92 22.05
CA LEU A 222 11.49 33.64 20.68
C LEU A 222 12.40 32.61 19.98
N ILE A 223 13.72 32.68 20.19
CA ILE A 223 14.68 31.68 19.68
C ILE A 223 14.36 30.29 20.25
N VAL A 224 14.15 30.18 21.56
CA VAL A 224 13.84 28.88 22.21
C VAL A 224 12.52 28.30 21.69
N SER A 225 11.49 29.12 21.50
CA SER A 225 10.21 28.68 20.92
C SER A 225 10.39 28.13 19.50
N GLN A 226 11.14 28.85 18.65
CA GLN A 226 11.37 28.43 17.27
C GLN A 226 12.26 27.18 17.18
N ALA A 227 13.22 27.03 18.09
CA ALA A 227 14.03 25.83 18.20
C ALA A 227 13.18 24.61 18.62
N ALA A 228 12.26 24.78 19.56
CA ALA A 228 11.34 23.72 19.98
C ALA A 228 10.43 23.26 18.84
N ASP A 229 9.86 24.20 18.07
CA ASP A 229 9.04 23.88 16.90
C ASP A 229 9.86 23.19 15.80
N THR A 230 11.11 23.60 15.58
CA THR A 230 12.01 22.97 14.62
C THR A 230 12.37 21.54 15.04
N ILE A 231 12.69 21.31 16.33
CA ILE A 231 12.95 19.98 16.87
C ILE A 231 11.72 19.09 16.76
N ARG A 232 10.52 19.62 17.03
CA ARG A 232 9.25 18.88 16.87
C ARG A 232 9.04 18.45 15.42
N LEU A 233 9.31 19.33 14.46
CA LEU A 233 9.23 18.97 13.04
C LEU A 233 10.28 17.90 12.69
N LEU A 234 11.54 18.07 13.10
CA LEU A 234 12.61 17.11 12.84
C LEU A 234 12.38 15.74 13.50
N THR A 235 11.76 15.70 14.68
CA THR A 235 11.40 14.46 15.39
C THR A 235 10.26 13.72 14.69
N VAL A 236 9.27 14.44 14.15
CA VAL A 236 8.24 13.84 13.29
C VAL A 236 8.87 13.23 12.03
N PHE A 237 9.80 13.94 11.37
CA PHE A 237 10.49 13.39 10.20
C PHE A 237 11.42 12.24 10.53
N THR A 238 12.17 12.30 11.64
CA THR A 238 13.02 11.17 12.05
C THR A 238 12.20 9.96 12.45
N ASN A 239 10.97 10.09 12.92
CA ASN A 239 10.09 8.94 13.14
C ASN A 239 9.63 8.30 11.81
N HIS A 240 9.33 9.11 10.79
CA HIS A 240 9.05 8.60 9.44
C HIS A 240 10.31 8.04 8.73
N VAL A 241 11.48 8.63 8.95
CA VAL A 241 12.76 8.17 8.37
C VAL A 241 13.36 7.02 9.14
N SER A 242 13.15 6.89 10.45
CA SER A 242 13.54 5.71 11.22
C SER A 242 12.70 4.50 10.85
N ILE A 243 11.43 4.69 10.48
CA ILE A 243 10.62 3.64 9.83
C ILE A 243 11.23 3.23 8.48
N ILE A 244 11.81 4.16 7.72
CA ILE A 244 12.47 3.86 6.43
C ILE A 244 13.88 3.26 6.62
N ALA A 245 14.61 3.65 7.67
CA ALA A 245 15.99 3.22 7.93
C ALA A 245 16.09 1.96 8.81
N ALA A 246 15.09 1.65 9.63
CA ALA A 246 15.00 0.41 10.41
C ALA A 246 14.48 -0.78 9.58
N GLY A 247 14.08 -0.54 8.32
CA GLY A 247 13.72 -1.57 7.34
C GLY A 247 14.84 -1.92 6.35
N LEU A 248 16.09 -1.56 6.64
CA LEU A 248 17.27 -2.01 5.88
C LEU A 248 18.04 -3.10 6.64
#